data_AF-A0A1H7H685-F1
#
_entry.id   AF-A0A1H7H685-F1
#
_cell.length_a   1.000
_cell.length_b   1.000
_cell.length_c   1.000
_cell.angle_alpha   90.00
_cell.angle_beta   90.00
_cell.angle_gamma   90.00
#
_symmetry.space_group_name_H-M   'P 1'
#
loop_
_entity.id
_entity.type
_entity.pdbx_description
1 polymer ?
#
loop_
_entity_poly.entity_id
_entity_poly.type
_entity_poly.pdbx_seq_one_letter_code
_entity_poly.pdbx_strand_id
1 'polypeptide(L)'
;MDWDEILNPLSPLYQDAMYEQQQLVSMQDGLIEATKKMIETVYPQLYHLESEGYKELESVIITECVKFSCKINEVINRYHIND
;
A
#
# COMPACT_ATOMS: atom_id res chain seq x y z
N MET A 1 7.02 20.86 15.18
CA MET A 1 5.98 20.32 14.28
C MET A 1 4.71 21.06 14.64
N ASP A 2 4.15 21.81 13.69
CA ASP A 2 2.95 22.61 13.92
C ASP A 2 1.72 21.70 13.78
N TRP A 3 1.28 21.15 14.91
CA TRP A 3 0.15 20.24 14.95
C TRP A 3 -1.17 20.93 14.59
N ASP A 4 -1.28 22.25 14.77
CA ASP A 4 -2.48 23.01 14.41
C ASP A 4 -2.58 23.19 12.89
N GLU A 5 -1.45 23.33 12.19
CA GLU A 5 -1.43 23.27 10.72
C GLU A 5 -1.71 21.86 10.21
N ILE A 6 -1.09 20.80 10.76
CA ILE A 6 -1.33 19.42 10.30
C ILE A 6 -2.80 19.01 10.51
N LEU A 7 -3.48 19.48 11.54
CA LEU A 7 -4.88 19.09 11.80
C LEU A 7 -5.90 19.98 11.09
N ASN A 8 -5.46 21.08 10.47
CA ASN A 8 -6.33 21.95 9.70
C ASN A 8 -6.48 21.45 8.26
N PRO A 9 -7.68 21.00 7.83
CA PRO A 9 -7.89 20.44 6.49
C PRO A 9 -7.60 21.43 5.35
N LEU A 10 -7.59 22.73 5.64
CA LEU A 10 -7.35 23.79 4.66
C LEU A 10 -5.88 24.25 4.64
N SER A 11 -5.02 23.71 5.51
CA SER A 11 -3.61 24.07 5.50
C SER A 11 -2.88 23.39 4.32
N PRO A 12 -1.86 24.04 3.74
CA PRO A 12 -0.99 23.40 2.76
C PRO A 12 -0.33 22.13 3.30
N LEU A 13 0.12 22.16 4.56
CA LEU A 13 0.80 21.03 5.20
C LEU A 13 -0.10 19.78 5.34
N TYR A 14 -1.39 19.96 5.63
CA TYR A 14 -2.34 18.85 5.64
C TYR A 14 -2.58 18.30 4.23
N GLN A 15 -2.73 19.18 3.24
CA GLN A 15 -2.97 18.78 1.85
C GLN A 15 -1.79 17.98 1.29
N ASP A 16 -0.56 18.42 1.56
CA ASP A 16 0.66 17.70 1.16
C ASP A 16 0.73 16.32 1.85
N ALA A 17 0.47 16.26 3.16
CA ALA A 17 0.45 14.99 3.89
C ALA A 17 -0.64 14.03 3.39
N MET A 18 -1.83 14.54 3.05
CA MET A 18 -2.89 13.73 2.46
C MET A 18 -2.53 13.23 1.06
N TYR A 19 -1.88 14.06 0.26
CA TYR A 19 -1.41 13.68 -1.07
C TYR A 19 -0.40 12.53 -1.00
N GLU A 20 0.60 12.63 -0.11
CA GLU A 20 1.55 11.54 0.14
C GLU A 20 0.85 10.26 0.62
N GLN A 21 -0.11 10.37 1.55
CA GLN A 21 -0.90 9.22 2.00
C GLN A 21 -1.69 8.58 0.85
N GLN A 22 -2.28 9.39 -0.03
CA GLN A 22 -3.05 8.91 -1.15
C GLN A 22 -2.18 8.17 -2.18
N GLN A 23 -0.96 8.65 -2.43
CA GLN A 23 0.01 7.93 -3.28
C GLN A 23 0.39 6.57 -2.69
N LEU A 24 0.66 6.52 -1.38
CA LEU A 24 0.97 5.28 -0.67
C LEU A 24 -0.17 4.26 -0.76
N VAL A 25 -1.40 4.69 -0.47
CA VAL A 25 -2.59 3.83 -0.55
C VAL A 25 -2.80 3.33 -1.98
N SER A 26 -2.68 4.21 -2.98
CA SER A 26 -2.82 3.81 -4.38
C SER A 26 -1.80 2.73 -4.79
N MET A 27 -0.57 2.82 -4.28
CA MET A 27 0.45 1.80 -4.55
C MET A 27 0.16 0.48 -3.84
N GLN A 28 -0.36 0.53 -2.61
CA GLN A 28 -0.78 -0.67 -1.87
C GLN A 28 -1.88 -1.41 -2.61
N ASP A 29 -2.93 -0.70 -3.04
CA ASP A 29 -4.05 -1.28 -3.79
C ASP A 29 -3.57 -1.94 -5.10
N GLY A 30 -2.69 -1.25 -5.84
CA GLY A 30 -2.10 -1.79 -7.07
C GLY A 30 -1.24 -3.04 -6.84
N LEU A 31 -0.44 -3.06 -5.77
CA LEU A 31 0.36 -4.24 -5.41
C LEU A 31 -0.52 -5.43 -5.02
N ILE A 32 -1.59 -5.19 -4.26
CA ILE A 32 -2.54 -6.23 -3.86
C ILE A 32 -3.22 -6.83 -5.10
N GLU A 33 -3.72 -5.99 -6.00
CA GLU A 33 -4.38 -6.43 -7.23
C GLU A 33 -3.43 -7.23 -8.13
N ALA A 34 -2.22 -6.73 -8.37
CA ALA A 34 -1.21 -7.42 -9.17
C ALA A 34 -0.82 -8.77 -8.57
N THR A 35 -0.65 -8.81 -7.24
CA THR A 35 -0.30 -10.05 -6.52
C THR A 35 -1.41 -11.08 -6.63
N LYS A 36 -2.68 -10.69 -6.43
CA LYS A 36 -3.85 -11.57 -6.58
C LYS A 36 -3.90 -12.19 -7.99
N LYS A 37 -3.76 -11.37 -9.03
CA LYS A 37 -3.73 -11.84 -10.44
C LYS A 37 -2.59 -12.82 -10.72
N MET A 38 -1.40 -12.56 -10.17
CA MET A 38 -0.25 -13.44 -10.33
C MET A 38 -0.48 -14.80 -9.65
N ILE A 39 -1.03 -14.79 -8.43
CA ILE A 39 -1.33 -16.02 -7.68
C ILE A 39 -2.36 -16.86 -8.41
N GLU A 40 -3.44 -16.27 -8.93
CA GLU A 40 -4.45 -16.99 -9.72
C GLU A 40 -3.84 -17.69 -10.94
N THR A 41 -2.84 -17.07 -11.56
CA THR A 41 -2.14 -17.62 -12.73
C THR A 41 -1.17 -18.75 -12.35
N VAL A 42 -0.44 -18.60 -11.25
CA VAL A 42 0.63 -19.52 -10.84
C VAL A 42 0.12 -20.70 -10.01
N TYR A 43 -0.92 -20.49 -9.21
CA TYR A 43 -1.46 -21.46 -8.25
C TYR A 43 -2.96 -21.70 -8.48
N PRO A 44 -3.35 -22.39 -9.57
CA PRO A 44 -4.76 -22.67 -9.86
C PRO A 44 -5.44 -23.53 -8.78
N GLN A 45 -4.67 -24.22 -7.92
CA GLN A 45 -5.20 -24.91 -6.75
C GLN A 45 -5.85 -23.97 -5.72
N LEU A 46 -5.61 -22.65 -5.80
CA LEU A 46 -6.32 -21.62 -5.05
C LEU A 46 -7.84 -21.87 -5.03
N TYR A 47 -8.42 -22.24 -6.18
CA TYR A 47 -9.87 -22.50 -6.34
C TYR A 47 -10.40 -23.68 -5.53
N HIS A 48 -9.52 -24.46 -4.90
CA HIS A 48 -9.86 -25.60 -4.06
C HIS A 48 -9.56 -25.35 -2.59
N LEU A 49 -9.14 -24.13 -2.20
CA LEU A 49 -8.95 -23.79 -0.80
C LEU A 49 -10.28 -23.73 -0.07
N GLU A 50 -10.27 -24.18 1.18
CA GLU A 50 -11.36 -23.91 2.11
C GLU A 50 -11.42 -22.41 2.43
N SER A 51 -12.59 -21.94 2.92
CA SER A 51 -12.81 -20.51 3.20
C SER A 51 -11.77 -19.91 4.15
N GLU A 52 -11.27 -20.69 5.12
CA GLU A 52 -10.23 -20.25 6.04
C GLU A 52 -8.89 -20.01 5.33
N GLY A 53 -8.51 -20.90 4.41
CA GLY A 53 -7.29 -20.75 3.61
C GLY A 53 -7.33 -19.52 2.70
N TYR A 54 -8.49 -19.18 2.14
CA TYR A 54 -8.66 -17.94 1.37
C TYR A 54 -8.45 -16.69 2.23
N LYS A 55 -9.00 -16.66 3.43
CA LYS A 55 -8.85 -15.53 4.36
C LYS A 55 -7.42 -15.37 4.83
N GLU A 56 -6.76 -16.49 5.15
CA GLU A 56 -5.35 -16.47 5.54
C GLU A 56 -4.48 -15.95 4.39
N LEU A 57 -4.70 -16.45 3.18
CA LEU A 57 -3.99 -15.96 1.99
C LEU A 57 -4.22 -14.47 1.74
N GLU A 58 -5.46 -14.01 1.83
CA GLU A 58 -5.78 -12.58 1.67
C GLU A 58 -5.08 -11.72 2.73
N SER A 59 -5.06 -12.17 3.98
CA SER A 59 -4.36 -11.49 5.07
C SER A 59 -2.84 -11.40 4.81
N VAL A 60 -2.24 -12.49 4.32
CA VAL A 60 -0.82 -12.52 3.94
C VAL A 60 -0.52 -11.55 2.81
N ILE A 61 -1.32 -11.56 1.73
CA ILE A 61 -1.14 -10.65 0.59
C ILE A 61 -1.19 -9.20 1.06
N ILE A 62 -2.24 -8.82 1.80
CA ILE A 62 -2.40 -7.43 2.27
C ILE A 62 -1.21 -7.04 3.15
N THR A 63 -0.86 -7.86 4.12
CA THR A 63 0.22 -7.55 5.08
C THR A 63 1.56 -7.34 4.37
N GLU A 64 1.91 -8.22 3.45
CA GLU A 64 3.21 -8.14 2.77
C GLU A 64 3.23 -7.05 1.69
N CYS A 65 2.13 -6.81 0.97
CA CYS A 65 2.02 -5.69 0.04
C CYS A 65 2.12 -4.34 0.76
N VAL A 66 1.51 -4.18 1.94
CA VAL A 66 1.65 -2.97 2.76
C VAL A 66 3.10 -2.76 3.16
N LYS A 67 3.77 -3.78 3.74
CA LYS A 67 5.20 -3.68 4.11
C LYS A 67 6.08 -3.35 2.91
N PHE A 68 5.82 -3.97 1.76
CA PHE A 68 6.59 -3.72 0.56
C PHE A 68 6.38 -2.31 0.03
N SER A 69 5.15 -1.79 0.08
CA SER A 69 4.84 -0.43 -0.31
C SER A 69 5.61 0.60 0.53
N CYS A 70 5.68 0.41 1.85
CA CYS A 70 6.44 1.27 2.74
C CYS A 70 7.92 1.27 2.38
N LYS A 71 8.51 0.10 2.12
CA LYS A 71 9.92 -0.02 1.71
C LYS A 71 10.21 0.68 0.39
N ILE A 72 9.32 0.56 -0.59
CA ILE A 72 9.47 1.26 -1.87
C ILE A 72 9.42 2.77 -1.62
N ASN A 73 8.46 3.25 -0.84
CA ASN A 73 8.34 4.67 -0.51
C ASN A 73 9.58 5.21 0.22
N GLU A 74 10.12 4.46 1.18
CA GLU A 74 11.37 4.81 1.85
C GLU A 74 12.55 4.93 0.87
N VAL A 75 12.64 4.04 -0.11
CA VAL A 75 13.69 4.09 -1.14
C VAL A 75 13.48 5.31 -2.05
N ILE A 76 12.26 5.54 -2.51
CA ILE A 76 11.93 6.71 -3.35
C ILE A 76 12.29 7.98 -2.60
N ASN A 77 11.81 8.18 -1.38
CA ASN A 77 12.06 9.38 -0.59
C ASN A 77 13.54 9.59 -0.24
N ARG A 78 14.32 8.50 -0.10
CA ARG A 78 15.77 8.59 0.17
C ARG A 78 16.57 9.06 -1.04
N TYR A 79 16.14 8.69 -2.24
CA TYR A 79 16.90 8.95 -3.47
C TYR A 79 16.20 9.93 -4.42
N HIS A 80 15.07 10.50 -4.02
CA HIS A 80 14.44 11.61 -4.72
C HIS A 80 15.33 12.85 -4.55
N ILE A 81 16.05 13.21 -5.60
CA ILE A 81 16.77 14.48 -5.67
C ILE A 81 15.71 15.52 -6.01
N ASN A 82 15.41 16.40 -5.05
CA ASN A 82 14.64 17.61 -5.33
C ASN A 82 15.45 18.47 -6.30
N ASP A 83 14.96 18.65 -7.53
CA ASP A 83 15.38 19.75 -8.42
C ASP A 83 14.72 21.07 -8.00
#